data_AF-A0A7S2IXZ1-F1
#
_entry.id   AF-A0A7S2IXZ1-F1
#
_cell.length_a   1.000
_cell.length_b   1.000
_cell.length_c   1.000
_cell.angle_alpha   90.00
_cell.angle_beta   90.00
_cell.angle_gamma   90.00
#
_symmetry.space_group_name_H-M   'P 1'
#
loop_
_entity.id
_entity.type
_entity.pdbx_description
1 polymer ?
#
loop_
_entity_poly.entity_id
_entity_poly.type
_entity_poly.pdbx_seq_one_letter_code
_entity_poly.pdbx_strand_id
1 'polypeptide(L)'
;GGADIDVVEDSLVTKMGARGYFAESCTAGLYSNEQFMAPKLLGKTMSYTVDLSGAGCGCNVAFYLVSMRQNTVPGDCSDYYCDANKVCGVSCVEIDIMEANEFAWHSTLHTAHDGGGLGKGYGGGSGFNGPRDWTSAQYGPGGSCINTHKPLDVAVS
;
A
#
# COMPACT_ATOMS: atom_id res chain seq x y z
N GLY A 1 4.49 12.95 -12.74
CA GLY A 1 3.03 12.80 -12.59
C GLY A 1 2.67 11.36 -12.89
N GLY A 2 2.02 10.68 -11.96
CA GLY A 2 1.51 9.31 -12.15
C GLY A 2 0.20 9.32 -12.93
N ALA A 3 -0.34 8.12 -13.20
CA ALA A 3 -1.69 8.00 -13.73
C ALA A 3 -2.73 8.47 -12.69
N ASP A 4 -3.90 8.89 -13.15
CA ASP A 4 -5.00 9.29 -12.27
C ASP A 4 -5.63 8.08 -11.56
N ILE A 5 -6.20 8.33 -10.37
CA ILE A 5 -7.10 7.41 -9.69
C ILE A 5 -8.53 7.87 -9.95
N ASP A 6 -9.35 6.99 -10.50
CA ASP A 6 -10.75 7.28 -10.73
C ASP A 6 -11.53 7.00 -9.43
N VAL A 7 -12.40 7.92 -9.04
CA VAL A 7 -13.36 7.71 -7.94
C VAL A 7 -14.69 7.35 -8.55
N VAL A 8 -15.15 6.12 -8.30
CA VAL A 8 -16.43 5.60 -8.81
C VAL A 8 -17.26 5.20 -7.59
N GLU A 9 -18.29 6.00 -7.30
CA GLU A 9 -19.14 5.82 -6.11
C GLU A 9 -18.30 5.81 -4.80
N ASP A 10 -18.20 4.67 -4.14
CA ASP A 10 -17.43 4.43 -2.91
C ASP A 10 -16.08 3.74 -3.16
N SER A 11 -15.70 3.57 -4.43
CA SER A 11 -14.54 2.81 -4.84
C SER A 11 -13.45 3.68 -5.47
N LEU A 12 -12.20 3.32 -5.20
CA LEU A 12 -11.02 3.90 -5.86
C LEU A 12 -10.52 2.92 -6.91
N VAL A 13 -10.51 3.33 -8.18
CA VAL A 13 -10.04 2.51 -9.30
C VAL A 13 -8.66 3.01 -9.71
N THR A 14 -7.63 2.23 -9.40
CA THR A 14 -6.24 2.56 -9.72
C THR A 14 -5.82 2.00 -11.08
N LYS A 15 -5.09 2.80 -11.86
CA LYS A 15 -4.42 2.37 -13.09
C LYS A 15 -2.93 2.14 -12.83
N MET A 16 -2.25 1.46 -13.75
CA MET A 16 -0.80 1.27 -13.68
C MET A 16 -0.07 2.62 -13.54
N GLY A 17 0.79 2.73 -12.53
CA GLY A 17 1.52 3.96 -12.22
C GLY A 17 0.69 5.05 -11.52
N ALA A 18 -0.52 4.75 -11.09
CA ALA A 18 -1.31 5.66 -10.27
C ALA A 18 -0.80 5.71 -8.83
N ARG A 19 -0.89 6.90 -8.22
CA ARG A 19 -0.53 7.15 -6.82
C ARG A 19 -1.44 8.25 -6.29
N GLY A 20 -2.03 8.01 -5.11
CA GLY A 20 -2.91 8.97 -4.47
C GLY A 20 -2.76 8.93 -2.94
N TYR A 21 -3.22 10.00 -2.30
CA TYR A 21 -3.10 10.20 -0.86
C TYR A 21 -4.44 10.57 -0.27
N PHE A 22 -4.76 10.02 0.90
CA PHE A 22 -5.89 10.50 1.68
C PHE A 22 -5.52 11.84 2.34
N ALA A 23 -6.39 12.83 2.17
CA ALA A 23 -6.21 14.18 2.68
C ALA A 23 -7.53 14.70 3.29
N GLU A 24 -7.42 15.50 4.35
CA GLU A 24 -8.57 16.17 4.99
C GLU A 24 -8.96 17.45 4.26
N SER A 25 -8.04 18.02 3.48
CA SER A 25 -8.27 19.17 2.61
C SER A 25 -7.34 19.10 1.40
N CYS A 26 -7.68 19.82 0.34
CA CYS A 26 -6.85 19.87 -0.87
C CYS A 26 -6.87 21.27 -1.45
N THR A 27 -5.70 21.78 -1.81
CA THR A 27 -5.56 23.04 -2.56
C THR A 27 -4.93 22.72 -3.90
N ALA A 28 -5.66 22.99 -4.99
CA ALA A 28 -5.19 22.68 -6.33
C ALA A 28 -3.81 23.31 -6.60
N GLY A 29 -2.86 22.48 -7.06
CA GLY A 29 -1.49 22.90 -7.37
C GLY A 29 -0.54 22.99 -6.17
N LEU A 30 -0.99 22.65 -4.96
CA LEU A 30 -0.16 22.63 -3.76
C LEU A 30 -0.22 21.26 -3.08
N TYR A 31 0.96 20.71 -2.82
CA TYR A 31 1.10 19.66 -1.81
C TYR A 31 1.57 20.31 -0.51
N SER A 32 0.84 20.09 0.58
CA SER A 32 1.21 20.50 1.92
C SER A 32 1.09 19.29 2.85
N ASN A 33 2.09 19.05 3.68
CA ASN A 33 2.07 17.95 4.64
C ASN A 33 0.85 18.05 5.58
N GLU A 34 0.47 19.26 5.97
CA GLU A 34 -0.65 19.51 6.90
C GLU A 34 -2.01 19.09 6.35
N GLN A 35 -2.13 18.92 5.04
CA GLN A 35 -3.37 18.53 4.37
C GLN A 35 -3.63 17.03 4.43
N PHE A 36 -2.59 16.20 4.55
CA PHE A 36 -2.73 14.75 4.56
C PHE A 36 -3.45 14.25 5.82
N MET A 37 -4.22 13.18 5.65
CA MET A 37 -4.89 12.52 6.76
C MET A 37 -3.85 11.85 7.67
N ALA A 38 -4.02 11.98 8.99
CA ALA A 38 -3.18 11.28 9.98
C ALA A 38 -4.06 10.57 11.00
N PRO A 39 -4.65 9.41 10.62
CA PRO A 39 -5.59 8.71 11.48
C PRO A 39 -4.88 8.12 12.71
N LYS A 40 -5.53 8.22 13.88
CA LYS A 40 -5.05 7.58 15.12
C LYS A 40 -5.61 6.16 15.23
N LEU A 41 -4.88 5.20 14.70
CA LEU A 41 -5.33 3.82 14.54
C LEU A 41 -5.04 2.88 15.73
N LEU A 42 -4.29 3.34 16.75
CA LEU A 42 -3.97 2.49 17.90
C LEU A 42 -5.25 2.02 18.62
N GLY A 43 -5.40 0.70 18.76
CA GLY A 43 -6.60 0.09 19.35
C GLY A 43 -7.86 0.29 18.49
N LYS A 44 -7.68 0.37 17.17
CA LYS A 44 -8.75 0.42 16.16
C LYS A 44 -8.50 -0.66 15.13
N THR A 45 -9.55 -1.00 14.40
CA THR A 45 -9.48 -1.85 13.21
C THR A 45 -9.79 -0.99 12.00
N MET A 46 -8.93 -1.02 11.00
CA MET A 46 -9.23 -0.50 9.67
C MET A 46 -9.71 -1.66 8.81
N SER A 47 -10.78 -1.46 8.05
CA SER A 47 -11.31 -2.45 7.12
C SER A 47 -11.63 -1.84 5.77
N TYR A 48 -11.40 -2.60 4.71
CA TYR A 48 -11.70 -2.22 3.34
C TYR A 48 -11.92 -3.47 2.49
N THR A 49 -12.57 -3.29 1.34
CA THR A 49 -12.68 -4.32 0.32
C THR A 49 -11.72 -3.99 -0.83
N VAL A 50 -11.02 -4.99 -1.35
CA VAL A 50 -10.14 -4.85 -2.51
C VAL A 50 -10.47 -5.90 -3.56
N ASP A 51 -10.56 -5.47 -4.82
CA ASP A 51 -10.59 -6.38 -5.96
C ASP A 51 -9.21 -6.37 -6.62
N LEU A 52 -8.52 -7.52 -6.55
CA LEU A 52 -7.22 -7.70 -7.17
C LEU A 52 -7.33 -8.34 -8.56
N SER A 53 -8.54 -8.67 -9.03
CA SER A 53 -8.73 -9.30 -10.32
C SER A 53 -8.21 -8.38 -11.43
N GLY A 54 -7.23 -8.86 -12.19
CA GLY A 54 -6.53 -8.08 -13.21
C GLY A 54 -5.17 -7.49 -12.78
N ALA A 55 -4.81 -7.55 -11.49
CA ALA A 55 -3.44 -7.31 -11.04
C ALA A 55 -2.62 -8.61 -11.15
N GLY A 56 -2.12 -8.90 -12.35
CA GLY A 56 -1.32 -10.10 -12.60
C GLY A 56 0.12 -10.02 -12.10
N CYS A 57 0.94 -11.02 -12.48
CA CYS A 57 2.37 -11.05 -12.16
C CYS A 57 3.10 -9.76 -12.56
N GLY A 58 3.99 -9.28 -11.69
CA GLY A 58 4.77 -8.06 -11.90
C GLY A 58 4.03 -6.77 -11.52
N CYS A 59 2.73 -6.84 -11.23
CA CYS A 59 1.98 -5.73 -10.65
C CYS A 59 2.10 -5.76 -9.12
N ASN A 60 2.09 -4.58 -8.50
CA ASN A 60 1.94 -4.41 -7.05
C ASN A 60 0.85 -3.37 -6.81
N VAL A 61 -0.27 -3.80 -6.23
CA VAL A 61 -1.32 -2.93 -5.71
C VAL A 61 -1.02 -2.71 -4.24
N ALA A 62 -0.70 -1.47 -3.89
CA ALA A 62 -0.26 -1.12 -2.55
C ALA A 62 -1.29 -0.24 -1.82
N PHE A 63 -1.59 -0.60 -0.57
CA PHE A 63 -2.28 0.27 0.39
C PHE A 63 -1.53 0.22 1.71
N TYR A 64 -1.01 1.38 2.13
CA TYR A 64 -0.02 1.49 3.19
C TYR A 64 -0.09 2.85 3.86
N LEU A 65 0.58 2.96 5.01
CA LEU A 65 0.64 4.17 5.82
C LEU A 65 2.08 4.65 5.90
N VAL A 66 2.27 5.95 5.69
CA VAL A 66 3.55 6.63 5.82
C VAL A 66 3.38 7.93 6.59
N SER A 67 4.45 8.42 7.22
CA SER A 67 4.41 9.59 8.11
C SER A 67 4.40 10.93 7.37
N MET A 68 3.62 11.05 6.28
CA MET A 68 3.61 12.22 5.39
C MET A 68 3.19 13.51 6.10
N ARG A 69 2.17 13.47 6.99
CA ARG A 69 1.73 14.67 7.71
C ARG A 69 2.82 15.23 8.63
N GLN A 70 3.66 14.36 9.20
CA GLN A 70 4.76 14.74 10.08
C GLN A 70 6.05 15.09 9.32
N ASN A 71 6.13 14.75 8.03
CA ASN A 71 7.26 15.09 7.20
C ASN A 71 7.19 16.57 6.78
N THR A 72 8.14 17.38 7.22
CA THR A 72 8.25 18.80 6.84
C THR A 72 9.26 19.04 5.71
N VAL A 73 9.85 17.99 5.16
CA VAL A 73 10.84 18.06 4.08
C VAL A 73 10.16 17.62 2.78
N PRO A 74 9.94 18.52 1.81
CA PRO A 74 9.50 18.12 0.49
C PRO A 74 10.60 17.27 -0.17
N GLY A 75 10.24 16.08 -0.64
CA GLY A 75 11.15 15.16 -1.30
C GLY A 75 11.39 15.49 -2.77
N ASP A 76 12.19 14.66 -3.44
CA ASP A 76 12.55 14.81 -4.86
C ASP A 76 11.33 14.72 -5.80
N CYS A 77 10.22 14.15 -5.30
CA CYS A 77 8.95 14.06 -6.01
C CYS A 77 8.10 15.34 -5.93
N SER A 78 8.62 16.42 -5.33
CA SER A 78 7.92 17.71 -5.18
C SER A 78 6.61 17.63 -4.37
N ASP A 79 6.52 16.63 -3.51
CA ASP A 79 5.49 16.43 -2.50
C ASP A 79 6.18 16.10 -1.15
N TYR A 80 5.39 15.81 -0.11
CA TYR A 80 5.93 15.41 1.19
C TYR A 80 5.95 13.89 1.38
N TYR A 81 5.92 13.13 0.27
CA TYR A 81 6.01 11.68 0.34
C TYR A 81 7.36 11.26 0.90
N CYS A 82 7.31 10.24 1.75
CA CYS A 82 8.45 9.58 2.34
C CYS A 82 8.06 8.11 2.56
N ASP A 83 9.04 7.23 2.55
CA ASP A 83 8.88 5.80 2.85
C ASP A 83 10.17 5.25 3.44
N ALA A 84 10.22 3.98 3.86
CA ALA A 84 11.43 3.42 4.44
C ALA A 84 12.56 3.25 3.41
N ASN A 85 12.21 3.19 2.12
CA ASN A 85 13.13 2.99 1.01
C ASN A 85 13.71 4.29 0.43
N LYS A 86 13.25 5.46 0.89
CA LYS A 86 13.63 6.79 0.39
C LYS A 86 13.37 6.95 -1.11
N VAL A 87 12.26 6.44 -1.64
CA VAL A 87 11.97 6.49 -3.09
C VAL A 87 11.95 7.93 -3.62
N CYS A 88 11.49 8.88 -2.81
CA CYS A 88 11.52 10.33 -3.10
C CYS A 88 12.56 11.09 -2.26
N GLY A 89 13.65 10.43 -1.85
CA GLY A 89 14.78 11.06 -1.14
C GLY A 89 14.58 11.27 0.37
N VAL A 90 13.36 11.11 0.89
CA VAL A 90 13.04 11.29 2.32
C VAL A 90 12.61 9.96 2.93
N SER A 91 13.14 9.65 4.11
CA SER A 91 12.85 8.42 4.84
C SER A 91 11.91 8.65 6.01
N CYS A 92 10.96 7.75 6.19
CA CYS A 92 10.07 7.75 7.35
C CYS A 92 9.55 6.36 7.67
N VAL A 93 8.89 6.21 8.84
CA VAL A 93 8.24 4.96 9.23
C VAL A 93 7.12 4.65 8.24
N GLU A 94 7.02 3.37 7.90
CA GLU A 94 6.10 2.83 6.91
C GLU A 94 5.44 1.55 7.46
N ILE A 95 4.14 1.43 7.20
CA ILE A 95 3.33 0.27 7.53
C ILE A 95 2.61 -0.15 6.26
N ASP A 96 3.11 -1.21 5.63
CA ASP A 96 2.46 -1.82 4.49
C ASP A 96 1.32 -2.70 4.97
N ILE A 97 0.10 -2.21 4.82
CA ILE A 97 -1.09 -2.99 5.12
C ILE A 97 -1.25 -4.07 4.04
N MET A 98 -1.04 -3.69 2.78
CA MET A 98 -1.13 -4.58 1.62
C MET A 98 -0.14 -4.15 0.54
N GLU A 99 0.74 -5.06 0.17
CA GLU A 99 1.42 -5.09 -1.13
C GLU A 99 1.05 -6.40 -1.81
N ALA A 100 0.17 -6.33 -2.82
CA ALA A 100 -0.47 -7.53 -3.32
C ALA A 100 -0.75 -7.51 -4.83
N ASN A 101 -0.93 -8.71 -5.35
CA ASN A 101 -1.50 -8.98 -6.66
C ASN A 101 -2.29 -10.30 -6.57
N GLU A 102 -2.76 -10.82 -7.71
CA GLU A 102 -3.53 -12.07 -7.72
C GLU A 102 -2.76 -13.26 -7.13
N PHE A 103 -1.43 -13.22 -7.08
CA PHE A 103 -0.55 -14.34 -6.77
C PHE A 103 0.32 -14.15 -5.52
N ALA A 104 0.31 -12.97 -4.92
CA ALA A 104 1.09 -12.65 -3.74
C ALA A 104 0.39 -11.61 -2.86
N TRP A 105 0.69 -11.66 -1.57
CA TRP A 105 0.27 -10.70 -0.55
C TRP A 105 1.38 -10.52 0.48
N HIS A 106 1.73 -9.28 0.77
CA HIS A 106 2.63 -8.92 1.85
C HIS A 106 1.99 -7.83 2.73
N SER A 107 2.20 -7.96 4.04
CA SER A 107 2.03 -6.89 5.00
C SER A 107 3.33 -6.75 5.78
N THR A 108 3.88 -5.55 5.86
CA THR A 108 5.26 -5.31 6.31
C THR A 108 5.35 -4.10 7.23
N LEU A 109 6.10 -4.23 8.32
CA LEU A 109 6.43 -3.12 9.21
C LEU A 109 7.85 -2.65 8.95
N HIS A 110 8.01 -1.35 8.74
CA HIS A 110 9.31 -0.74 8.51
C HIS A 110 9.60 0.33 9.55
N THR A 111 10.80 0.27 10.13
CA THR A 111 11.36 1.48 10.73
C THR A 111 11.80 2.43 9.63
N ALA A 112 12.00 3.71 9.95
CA ALA A 112 12.41 4.70 8.95
C ALA A 112 13.68 4.33 8.18
N HIS A 113 14.55 3.48 8.73
CA HIS A 113 15.84 3.15 8.13
C HIS A 113 16.00 1.66 7.85
N ASP A 114 14.90 0.92 7.84
CA ASP A 114 14.87 -0.51 7.53
C ASP A 114 14.01 -0.75 6.29
N GLY A 115 14.63 -0.69 5.11
CA GLY A 115 13.96 -0.97 3.85
C GLY A 115 13.58 -2.44 3.66
N GLY A 116 14.13 -3.36 4.46
CA GLY A 116 13.75 -4.78 4.42
C GLY A 116 12.49 -5.06 5.24
N GLY A 117 12.36 -4.38 6.37
CA GLY A 117 11.22 -4.49 7.28
C GLY A 117 11.02 -5.89 7.86
N LEU A 118 9.90 -6.06 8.55
CA LEU A 118 9.42 -7.34 9.04
C LEU A 118 8.04 -7.64 8.48
N GLY A 119 7.98 -8.61 7.56
CA GLY A 119 6.78 -8.91 6.79
C GLY A 119 6.20 -10.30 7.04
N LYS A 120 4.90 -10.43 6.71
CA LYS A 120 4.10 -11.65 6.71
C LYS A 120 3.28 -11.75 5.43
N GLY A 121 2.83 -12.97 5.11
CA GLY A 121 1.95 -13.24 3.98
C GLY A 121 2.45 -14.38 3.09
N TYR A 122 2.35 -14.18 1.78
CA TYR A 122 2.69 -15.17 0.77
C TYR A 122 3.23 -14.49 -0.48
N GLY A 123 4.42 -14.86 -0.92
CA GLY A 123 4.98 -14.33 -2.14
C GLY A 123 6.49 -14.30 -2.12
N GLY A 124 7.11 -13.81 -3.17
CA GLY A 124 8.56 -13.76 -3.30
C GLY A 124 8.95 -13.29 -4.68
N GLY A 125 10.25 -13.03 -4.85
CA GLY A 125 10.81 -12.50 -6.08
C GLY A 125 11.95 -13.36 -6.60
N SER A 126 12.55 -12.91 -7.71
CA SER A 126 13.76 -13.54 -8.25
C SER A 126 14.89 -13.44 -7.22
N GLY A 127 15.24 -14.57 -6.60
CA GLY A 127 16.29 -14.66 -5.57
C GLY A 127 15.82 -14.49 -4.12
N PHE A 128 14.51 -14.36 -3.88
CA PHE A 128 13.97 -14.24 -2.52
C PHE A 128 12.66 -15.01 -2.36
N ASN A 129 12.62 -15.85 -1.32
CA ASN A 129 11.45 -16.69 -1.07
C ASN A 129 10.33 -15.99 -0.30
N GLY A 130 10.52 -14.81 0.28
CA GLY A 130 9.46 -14.11 1.02
C GLY A 130 8.79 -14.91 2.14
N PRO A 131 7.74 -14.34 2.76
CA PRO A 131 6.85 -15.04 3.66
C PRO A 131 6.13 -16.21 2.96
N ARG A 132 5.81 -17.22 3.77
CA ARG A 132 5.17 -18.49 3.38
C ARG A 132 4.09 -18.88 4.39
N ASP A 133 3.42 -17.88 4.96
CA ASP A 133 2.33 -18.09 5.93
C ASP A 133 1.10 -18.72 5.26
N TRP A 134 0.97 -18.55 3.93
CA TRP A 134 0.06 -19.30 3.07
C TRP A 134 0.80 -20.03 1.95
N THR A 135 0.08 -20.94 1.29
CA THR A 135 0.50 -21.63 0.06
C THR A 135 -0.25 -21.10 -1.15
N SER A 136 0.23 -21.42 -2.36
CA SER A 136 -0.49 -21.13 -3.62
C SER A 136 -1.88 -21.76 -3.69
N ALA A 137 -2.14 -22.84 -2.94
CA ALA A 137 -3.47 -23.45 -2.87
C ALA A 137 -4.43 -22.68 -1.95
N GLN A 138 -3.91 -21.84 -1.05
CA GLN A 138 -4.70 -21.08 -0.09
C GLN A 138 -4.94 -19.65 -0.57
N TYR A 139 -3.92 -18.96 -1.06
CA TYR A 139 -4.01 -17.61 -1.62
C TYR A 139 -3.66 -17.65 -3.11
N GLY A 140 -4.60 -17.24 -3.95
CA GLY A 140 -4.37 -17.11 -5.39
C GLY A 140 -5.66 -17.21 -6.20
N PRO A 141 -5.56 -17.25 -7.54
CA PRO A 141 -6.72 -17.47 -8.40
C PRO A 141 -7.36 -18.83 -8.09
N GLY A 142 -8.62 -18.82 -7.64
CA GLY A 142 -9.31 -20.03 -7.19
C GLY A 142 -8.81 -20.61 -5.87
N GLY A 143 -8.04 -19.85 -5.08
CA GLY A 143 -7.50 -20.27 -3.79
C GLY A 143 -8.60 -20.74 -2.82
N SER A 144 -8.27 -21.77 -2.04
CA SER A 144 -9.21 -22.41 -1.11
C SER A 144 -9.55 -21.55 0.11
N CYS A 145 -8.66 -20.63 0.50
CA CYS A 145 -8.91 -19.68 1.59
C CYS A 145 -9.25 -18.29 1.04
N ILE A 146 -8.42 -17.78 0.13
CA ILE A 146 -8.52 -16.46 -0.48
C ILE A 146 -8.45 -16.64 -2.00
N ASN A 147 -9.59 -16.45 -2.65
CA ASN A 147 -9.71 -16.51 -4.11
C ASN A 147 -9.61 -15.11 -4.69
N THR A 148 -8.49 -14.78 -5.31
CA THR A 148 -8.19 -13.43 -5.84
C THR A 148 -8.94 -13.06 -7.13
N HIS A 149 -9.71 -13.99 -7.72
CA HIS A 149 -10.69 -13.65 -8.77
C HIS A 149 -11.99 -13.05 -8.20
N LYS A 150 -12.05 -12.79 -6.90
CA LYS A 150 -13.19 -12.18 -6.22
C LYS A 150 -12.69 -11.04 -5.32
N PRO A 151 -13.54 -10.03 -5.05
CA PRO A 151 -13.26 -9.04 -4.03
C PRO A 151 -12.98 -9.69 -2.66
N LEU A 152 -12.05 -9.10 -1.93
CA LEU A 152 -11.56 -9.56 -0.64
C LEU A 152 -11.84 -8.52 0.43
N ASP A 153 -12.42 -8.93 1.55
CA ASP A 153 -12.56 -8.08 2.72
C ASP A 153 -11.31 -8.20 3.59
N VAL A 154 -10.67 -7.07 3.86
CA VAL A 154 -9.42 -6.97 4.62
C VAL A 154 -9.69 -6.21 5.90
N ALA A 155 -9.13 -6.69 7.01
CA ALA A 155 -9.15 -6.02 8.29
C ALA A 155 -7.76 -6.06 8.94
N VAL A 156 -7.29 -4.92 9.44
CA VAL A 156 -5.97 -4.75 10.09
C VAL A 156 -6.12 -4.03 11.43
N SER A 157 -5.34 -4.43 12.44
CA SER A 157 -5.42 -3.92 13.83
C SER A 157 -4.06 -3.90 14.53
#